data_AF-A0A3M7L2U2-F1
#
_entry.id   AF-A0A3M7L2U2-F1
#
_cell.length_a   1.000
_cell.length_b   1.000
_cell.length_c   1.000
_cell.angle_alpha   90.00
_cell.angle_beta   90.00
_cell.angle_gamma   90.00
#
_symmetry.space_group_name_H-M   'P 1'
#
loop_
_entity.id
_entity.type
_entity.pdbx_description
1 polymer ?
#
loop_
_entity_poly.entity_id
_entity_poly.type
_entity_poly.pdbx_seq_one_letter_code
_entity_poly.pdbx_strand_id
1 'polypeptide(L)'
;GNIEFGGTNKQGAFDLSIRPDPFCPSDNATHFQWFNFRASNLARGTPSTFNITNAGQASFPGGFKDYDVVASYDASIWFRLPASFDGKVLSWTVEPKHPSMHFAYFAPYPSQRHAELVAELQQVDGVQLSVLGQTLDGRDLDLLQIGTPGEGKRVAWIIARQHPGETMAEWAAEGLLRRLTDRHDPISRALLQSTVFYVVPNMNPDGSARGHLRTNAAGANLNREWAEPSMERSPEVFCVRNAMDRTGVDVMIDIHGAEALPYNFFVSSSAIPGWTPRLADLEAALSAALVVANPDFQTRVGYPRGAPGKGNLSLGSKQVAQRFDCLAVTLEQPFKDTKETPDKEFGWSPQRAQRLGASLLDAILAVVDLHAGFRCSGMESMSGSGSDPAAAFDILHIAVYNDHRRTLEPRVSCLGSNLASRFDRHVLDKGWTAMPRRTPSPLLSPGAVISAQLEALQRNDWPEEGAGVATAFAFTLPASATEAGALDSTGAVAVSRWSGERSFVPRPAFEELVRAPPFSVLLGCDSWKVASPVVFPSSRHSDRAVQAVHVQAAGTGRTHTFTFCLVRAGPGSHKDCWMTSRVLMGDYGNV
;
A
#
# COMPACT_ATOMS: atom_id res chain seq x y z
N GLY A 1 -27.15 7.88 -0.38
CA GLY A 1 -26.83 9.26 -0.81
C GLY A 1 -27.14 10.24 0.31
N ASN A 2 -26.44 11.36 0.39
CA ASN A 2 -26.63 12.39 1.41
C ASN A 2 -26.45 13.79 0.81
N ILE A 3 -27.57 14.50 0.61
CA ILE A 3 -27.65 15.93 0.33
C ILE A 3 -29.10 16.39 0.48
N GLU A 4 -29.30 17.68 0.73
CA GLU A 4 -30.55 18.43 0.60
C GLU A 4 -30.35 19.62 -0.34
N PHE A 5 -31.32 19.89 -1.20
CA PHE A 5 -31.28 21.02 -2.14
C PHE A 5 -32.04 22.22 -1.57
N GLY A 6 -31.31 23.30 -1.28
CA GLY A 6 -31.85 24.54 -0.73
C GLY A 6 -32.34 25.54 -1.77
N GLY A 7 -32.09 25.29 -3.06
CA GLY A 7 -32.50 26.14 -4.17
C GLY A 7 -31.33 26.71 -4.95
N THR A 8 -31.64 27.62 -5.88
CA THR A 8 -30.64 28.36 -6.67
C THR A 8 -30.59 29.79 -6.16
N ASN A 9 -29.41 30.26 -5.77
CA ASN A 9 -29.25 31.62 -5.24
C ASN A 9 -29.24 32.68 -6.34
N LYS A 10 -29.17 33.96 -5.95
CA LYS A 10 -29.23 35.10 -6.88
C LYS A 10 -28.10 35.11 -7.91
N GLN A 11 -26.99 34.41 -7.64
CA GLN A 11 -25.85 34.28 -8.53
C GLN A 11 -25.95 33.06 -9.46
N GLY A 12 -27.05 32.29 -9.39
CA GLY A 12 -27.24 31.09 -10.18
C GLY A 12 -26.53 29.85 -9.64
N ALA A 13 -25.96 29.91 -8.42
CA ALA A 13 -25.33 28.74 -7.80
C ALA A 13 -26.34 27.88 -7.04
N PHE A 14 -26.11 26.57 -7.04
CA PHE A 14 -26.94 25.59 -6.34
C PHE A 14 -26.54 25.51 -4.87
N ASP A 15 -27.40 25.98 -3.98
CA ASP A 15 -27.17 25.90 -2.54
C ASP A 15 -27.68 24.55 -2.02
N LEU A 16 -26.82 23.88 -1.25
CA LEU A 16 -26.98 22.54 -0.73
C LEU A 16 -26.72 22.52 0.78
N SER A 17 -27.27 21.53 1.46
CA SER A 17 -26.94 21.19 2.84
C SER A 17 -26.68 19.69 3.00
N ILE A 18 -25.72 19.34 3.85
CA ILE A 18 -25.47 17.95 4.25
C ILE A 18 -26.47 17.59 5.35
N ARG A 19 -27.12 16.42 5.23
CA ARG A 19 -28.04 15.94 6.26
C ARG A 19 -27.28 15.38 7.47
N PRO A 20 -27.74 15.66 8.69
CA PRO A 20 -27.22 15.06 9.91
C PRO A 20 -27.53 13.56 10.03
N ASP A 21 -26.59 12.84 10.63
CA ASP A 21 -26.78 11.53 11.25
C ASP A 21 -27.72 11.68 12.48
N PRO A 22 -28.28 10.58 13.04
CA PRO A 22 -28.93 10.63 14.35
C PRO A 22 -27.97 11.13 15.44
N PHE A 23 -28.53 11.81 16.45
CA PHE A 23 -27.77 12.31 17.59
C PHE A 23 -26.97 11.19 18.27
N CYS A 24 -25.70 11.45 18.55
CA CYS A 24 -24.78 10.52 19.19
C CYS A 24 -24.58 10.88 20.66
N PRO A 25 -25.13 10.10 21.61
CA PRO A 25 -24.98 10.39 23.03
C PRO A 25 -23.53 10.31 23.53
N SER A 26 -22.73 9.36 23.03
CA SER A 26 -21.35 9.15 23.49
C SER A 26 -20.41 10.28 23.08
N ASP A 27 -20.67 10.91 21.93
CA ASP A 27 -19.93 12.08 21.45
C ASP A 27 -20.63 13.41 21.81
N ASN A 28 -21.84 13.35 22.39
CA ASN A 28 -22.73 14.49 22.68
C ASN A 28 -22.88 15.44 21.47
N ALA A 29 -23.07 14.87 20.29
CA ALA A 29 -23.06 15.61 19.03
C ALA A 29 -23.97 14.97 17.98
N THR A 30 -24.46 15.79 17.06
CA THR A 30 -25.10 15.33 15.83
C THR A 30 -24.08 15.41 14.71
N HIS A 31 -23.71 14.27 14.12
CA HIS A 31 -22.62 14.23 13.15
C HIS A 31 -23.08 14.50 11.72
N PHE A 32 -22.23 15.15 10.93
CA PHE A 32 -22.32 15.17 9.47
C PHE A 32 -21.01 15.68 8.87
N GLN A 33 -20.71 15.20 7.66
CA GLN A 33 -19.58 15.61 6.81
C GLN A 33 -19.71 14.92 5.44
N TRP A 34 -20.12 13.65 5.46
CA TRP A 34 -20.31 12.84 4.26
C TRP A 34 -21.46 13.39 3.40
N PHE A 35 -21.15 13.68 2.13
CA PHE A 35 -22.14 13.95 1.10
C PHE A 35 -21.96 13.00 -0.07
N ASN A 36 -23.05 12.69 -0.76
CA ASN A 36 -23.06 11.91 -2.00
C ASN A 36 -24.38 12.15 -2.75
N PHE A 37 -24.32 12.73 -3.93
CA PHE A 37 -25.49 13.06 -4.74
C PHE A 37 -25.19 13.06 -6.24
N ARG A 38 -26.25 13.06 -7.05
CA ARG A 38 -26.20 13.16 -8.51
C ARG A 38 -26.87 14.44 -8.95
N ALA A 39 -26.16 15.29 -9.69
CA ALA A 39 -26.73 16.37 -10.46
C ALA A 39 -27.12 15.85 -11.86
N SER A 40 -28.27 16.27 -12.37
CA SER A 40 -28.82 15.83 -13.66
C SER A 40 -29.30 17.04 -14.45
N ASN A 41 -29.41 16.90 -15.77
CA ASN A 41 -29.76 17.98 -16.70
C ASN A 41 -28.82 19.19 -16.63
N LEU A 42 -27.54 18.95 -16.34
CA LEU A 42 -26.51 19.99 -16.40
C LEU A 42 -26.26 20.40 -17.86
N ALA A 43 -26.27 21.70 -18.13
CA ALA A 43 -26.00 22.22 -19.47
C ALA A 43 -24.51 22.01 -19.82
N ARG A 44 -24.25 21.21 -20.85
CA ARG A 44 -22.89 20.89 -21.31
C ARG A 44 -22.10 22.16 -21.61
N GLY A 45 -20.89 22.26 -21.05
CA GLY A 45 -19.98 23.39 -21.26
C GLY A 45 -20.42 24.70 -20.57
N THR A 46 -21.51 24.69 -19.80
CA THR A 46 -21.93 25.85 -19.01
C THR A 46 -21.46 25.68 -17.57
N PRO A 47 -20.64 26.61 -17.03
CA PRO A 47 -20.20 26.56 -15.64
C PRO A 47 -21.38 26.43 -14.68
N SER A 48 -21.32 25.45 -13.79
CA SER A 48 -22.30 25.18 -12.74
C SER A 48 -21.59 25.22 -11.39
N THR A 49 -22.06 26.11 -10.50
CA THR A 49 -21.48 26.29 -9.16
C THR A 49 -22.36 25.65 -8.11
N PHE A 50 -21.75 24.92 -7.19
CA PHE A 50 -22.41 24.25 -6.07
C PHE A 50 -21.83 24.76 -4.76
N ASN A 51 -22.68 24.97 -3.76
CA ASN A 51 -22.32 25.44 -2.44
C ASN A 51 -22.90 24.51 -1.38
N ILE A 52 -22.08 23.90 -0.53
CA ILE A 52 -22.54 23.30 0.72
C ILE A 52 -22.52 24.37 1.81
N THR A 53 -23.70 24.91 2.09
CA THR A 53 -23.90 26.10 2.93
C THR A 53 -23.70 25.85 4.42
N ASN A 54 -23.87 24.60 4.88
CA ASN A 54 -23.66 24.20 6.27
C ASN A 54 -22.29 23.54 6.53
N ALA A 55 -21.34 23.63 5.59
CA ALA A 55 -20.02 22.98 5.71
C ALA A 55 -19.24 23.42 6.97
N GLY A 56 -19.33 24.70 7.35
CA GLY A 56 -18.68 25.23 8.56
C GLY A 56 -19.25 24.73 9.88
N GLN A 57 -20.40 24.05 9.84
CA GLN A 57 -21.07 23.45 11.00
C GLN A 57 -20.87 21.94 11.08
N ALA A 58 -20.16 21.35 10.12
CA ALA A 58 -19.91 19.91 10.06
C ALA A 58 -19.08 19.43 11.26
N SER A 59 -19.00 18.11 11.46
CA SER A 59 -18.23 17.53 12.58
C SER A 59 -16.75 17.88 12.51
N PHE A 60 -16.20 17.99 11.31
CA PHE A 60 -14.80 18.32 11.08
C PHE A 60 -14.65 19.41 10.00
N PRO A 61 -14.95 20.69 10.30
CA PRO A 61 -14.88 21.76 9.31
C PRO A 61 -13.46 21.94 8.75
N GLY A 62 -12.42 21.68 9.58
CA GLY A 62 -11.02 21.66 9.13
C GLY A 62 -10.69 20.56 8.10
N GLY A 63 -11.56 19.55 7.97
CA GLY A 63 -11.50 18.55 6.90
C GLY A 63 -11.75 19.15 5.51
N PHE A 64 -12.50 20.26 5.41
CA PHE A 64 -12.75 20.96 4.14
C PHE A 64 -11.63 21.93 3.74
N LYS A 65 -10.69 22.22 4.63
CA LYS A 65 -9.51 23.03 4.29
C LYS A 65 -8.57 22.22 3.40
N ASP A 66 -8.19 22.76 2.25
CA ASP A 66 -7.33 22.10 1.25
C ASP A 66 -7.91 20.75 0.78
N TYR A 67 -9.25 20.65 0.70
CA TYR A 67 -9.98 19.48 0.23
C TYR A 67 -10.63 19.76 -1.12
N ASP A 68 -10.45 18.82 -2.05
CA ASP A 68 -11.08 18.83 -3.36
C ASP A 68 -12.21 17.80 -3.43
N VAL A 69 -13.34 18.22 -4.01
CA VAL A 69 -14.56 17.41 -4.14
C VAL A 69 -14.31 16.23 -5.07
N VAL A 70 -14.81 15.05 -4.70
CA VAL A 70 -14.71 13.85 -5.52
C VAL A 70 -15.93 13.79 -6.45
N ALA A 71 -15.70 13.56 -7.74
CA ALA A 71 -16.75 13.55 -8.74
C ALA A 71 -16.58 12.45 -9.78
N SER A 72 -17.69 12.10 -10.45
CA SER A 72 -17.70 11.05 -11.47
C SER A 72 -18.82 11.27 -12.48
N TYR A 73 -18.60 10.85 -13.73
CA TYR A 73 -19.65 10.82 -14.76
C TYR A 73 -20.39 9.48 -14.84
N ASP A 74 -19.75 8.39 -14.41
CA ASP A 74 -20.22 7.01 -14.59
C ASP A 74 -20.37 6.24 -13.26
N ALA A 75 -20.11 6.90 -12.13
CA ALA A 75 -20.04 6.32 -10.79
C ALA A 75 -18.99 5.21 -10.62
N SER A 76 -18.04 5.10 -11.55
CA SER A 76 -16.95 4.11 -11.55
C SER A 76 -15.58 4.80 -11.46
N ILE A 77 -15.31 5.75 -12.34
CA ILE A 77 -14.08 6.54 -12.33
C ILE A 77 -14.34 7.83 -11.54
N TRP A 78 -13.64 8.00 -10.42
CA TRP A 78 -13.83 9.10 -9.48
C TRP A 78 -12.58 9.98 -9.45
N PHE A 79 -12.71 11.23 -9.88
CA PHE A 79 -11.61 12.22 -9.97
C PHE A 79 -11.89 13.43 -9.06
N ARG A 80 -10.86 14.26 -8.83
CA ARG A 80 -10.95 15.46 -7.99
C ARG A 80 -11.37 16.68 -8.79
N LEU A 81 -12.17 17.52 -8.14
CA LEU A 81 -12.51 18.86 -8.60
C LEU A 81 -12.03 19.89 -7.58
N PRO A 82 -11.29 20.92 -8.02
CA PRO A 82 -10.89 22.01 -7.16
C PRO A 82 -12.06 22.60 -6.38
N ALA A 83 -11.93 22.70 -5.07
CA ALA A 83 -12.93 23.31 -4.21
C ALA A 83 -12.31 24.34 -3.27
N SER A 84 -13.14 25.28 -2.81
CA SER A 84 -12.75 26.32 -1.86
C SER A 84 -13.63 26.26 -0.62
N PHE A 85 -13.02 26.37 0.55
CA PHE A 85 -13.72 26.47 1.82
C PHE A 85 -13.34 27.77 2.53
N ASP A 86 -14.32 28.64 2.78
CA ASP A 86 -14.12 29.95 3.40
C ASP A 86 -14.26 29.94 4.94
N GLY A 87 -14.39 28.76 5.53
CA GLY A 87 -14.70 28.57 6.95
C GLY A 87 -16.20 28.35 7.23
N LYS A 88 -17.08 28.62 6.27
CA LYS A 88 -18.53 28.46 6.40
C LYS A 88 -19.14 27.63 5.26
N VAL A 89 -18.74 27.90 4.03
CA VAL A 89 -19.30 27.31 2.81
C VAL A 89 -18.19 26.59 2.05
N LEU A 90 -18.47 25.36 1.63
CA LEU A 90 -17.64 24.64 0.65
C LEU A 90 -18.23 24.88 -0.74
N SER A 91 -17.44 25.45 -1.65
CA SER A 91 -17.89 25.79 -3.01
C SER A 91 -16.98 25.16 -4.07
N TRP A 92 -17.58 24.73 -5.18
CA TRP A 92 -16.85 24.32 -6.38
C TRP A 92 -17.65 24.66 -7.63
N THR A 93 -16.95 24.85 -8.75
CA THR A 93 -17.53 25.12 -10.06
C THR A 93 -17.02 24.08 -11.04
N VAL A 94 -17.92 23.56 -11.88
CA VAL A 94 -17.57 22.60 -12.93
C VAL A 94 -18.19 23.02 -14.25
N GLU A 95 -17.44 22.86 -15.34
CA GLU A 95 -17.97 22.86 -16.70
C GLU A 95 -18.26 21.40 -17.10
N PRO A 96 -19.54 20.97 -17.06
CA PRO A 96 -19.88 19.57 -17.19
C PRO A 96 -19.72 19.10 -18.63
N LYS A 97 -19.05 17.95 -18.82
CA LYS A 97 -18.93 17.27 -20.12
C LYS A 97 -20.18 16.46 -20.46
N HIS A 98 -20.94 16.05 -19.46
CA HIS A 98 -22.16 15.25 -19.61
C HIS A 98 -23.29 15.86 -18.76
N PRO A 99 -24.56 15.63 -19.13
CA PRO A 99 -25.69 16.22 -18.41
C PRO A 99 -25.91 15.62 -17.02
N SER A 100 -25.24 14.51 -16.69
CA SER A 100 -25.29 13.90 -15.37
C SER A 100 -23.90 13.75 -14.79
N MET A 101 -23.77 14.05 -13.50
CA MET A 101 -22.53 13.97 -12.76
C MET A 101 -22.81 13.67 -11.30
N HIS A 102 -22.01 12.81 -10.69
CA HIS A 102 -22.03 12.47 -9.28
C HIS A 102 -20.97 13.28 -8.53
N PHE A 103 -21.29 13.68 -7.31
CA PHE A 103 -20.37 14.35 -6.37
C PHE A 103 -20.44 13.65 -5.02
N ALA A 104 -19.30 13.44 -4.38
CA ALA A 104 -19.21 12.78 -3.09
C ALA A 104 -18.03 13.29 -2.26
N TYR A 105 -18.06 13.01 -0.96
CA TYR A 105 -16.95 13.36 -0.06
C TYR A 105 -15.70 12.50 -0.30
N PHE A 106 -15.91 11.21 -0.54
CA PHE A 106 -14.95 10.25 -1.11
C PHE A 106 -15.69 9.35 -2.11
N ALA A 107 -14.97 8.61 -2.94
CA ALA A 107 -15.57 7.63 -3.85
C ALA A 107 -16.42 6.59 -3.07
N PRO A 108 -17.76 6.57 -3.24
CA PRO A 108 -18.64 5.70 -2.47
C PRO A 108 -18.32 4.22 -2.70
N TYR A 109 -18.56 3.41 -1.66
CA TYR A 109 -18.59 1.95 -1.76
C TYR A 109 -20.04 1.48 -1.53
N PRO A 110 -20.83 1.21 -2.61
CA PRO A 110 -22.25 0.89 -2.50
C PRO A 110 -22.52 -0.48 -1.88
N SER A 111 -23.67 -0.66 -1.23
CA SER A 111 -24.08 -1.95 -0.66
C SER A 111 -24.16 -3.07 -1.70
N GLN A 112 -24.47 -2.75 -2.96
CA GLN A 112 -24.43 -3.73 -4.04
C GLN A 112 -23.01 -4.26 -4.30
N ARG A 113 -21.99 -3.38 -4.28
CA ARG A 113 -20.60 -3.79 -4.41
C ARG A 113 -20.15 -4.67 -3.25
N HIS A 114 -20.64 -4.38 -2.04
CA HIS A 114 -20.39 -5.23 -0.87
C HIS A 114 -20.94 -6.64 -1.09
N ALA A 115 -22.22 -6.74 -1.48
CA ALA A 115 -22.84 -8.02 -1.78
C ALA A 115 -22.14 -8.78 -2.91
N GLU A 116 -21.70 -8.08 -3.96
CA GLU A 116 -20.92 -8.66 -5.07
C GLU A 116 -19.56 -9.19 -4.60
N LEU A 117 -18.83 -8.44 -3.75
CA LEU A 117 -17.56 -8.88 -3.17
C LEU A 117 -17.73 -10.14 -2.33
N VAL A 118 -18.73 -10.16 -1.44
CA VAL A 118 -19.02 -11.31 -0.57
C VAL A 118 -19.45 -12.52 -1.39
N ALA A 119 -20.30 -12.32 -2.41
CA ALA A 119 -20.73 -13.37 -3.33
C ALA A 119 -19.58 -13.95 -4.17
N GLU A 120 -18.64 -13.11 -4.59
CA GLU A 120 -17.45 -13.52 -5.32
C GLU A 120 -16.52 -14.34 -4.41
N LEU A 121 -16.14 -13.79 -3.25
CA LEU A 121 -15.09 -14.37 -2.41
C LEU A 121 -15.52 -15.65 -1.71
N GLN A 122 -16.80 -15.84 -1.39
CA GLN A 122 -17.27 -17.10 -0.78
C GLN A 122 -17.09 -18.32 -1.71
N GLN A 123 -16.89 -18.10 -3.01
CA GLN A 123 -16.64 -19.17 -3.98
C GLN A 123 -15.16 -19.58 -4.04
N VAL A 124 -14.27 -18.86 -3.35
CA VAL A 124 -12.83 -19.17 -3.34
C VAL A 124 -12.55 -20.27 -2.31
N ASP A 125 -11.81 -21.31 -2.73
CA ASP A 125 -11.36 -22.38 -1.85
C ASP A 125 -10.63 -21.84 -0.62
N GLY A 126 -11.05 -22.28 0.57
CA GLY A 126 -10.48 -21.83 1.84
C GLY A 126 -11.11 -20.55 2.40
N VAL A 127 -12.12 -19.99 1.75
CA VAL A 127 -12.96 -18.91 2.30
C VAL A 127 -14.27 -19.51 2.86
N GLN A 128 -14.66 -19.07 4.05
CA GLN A 128 -15.95 -19.40 4.66
C GLN A 128 -16.68 -18.11 5.01
N LEU A 129 -17.89 -17.95 4.48
CA LEU A 129 -18.80 -16.86 4.84
C LEU A 129 -19.67 -17.28 6.02
N SER A 130 -19.83 -16.39 6.99
CA SER A 130 -20.81 -16.52 8.07
C SER A 130 -21.44 -15.17 8.37
N VAL A 131 -22.69 -15.18 8.83
CA VAL A 131 -23.38 -13.98 9.32
C VAL A 131 -23.28 -13.97 10.84
N LEU A 132 -22.59 -12.98 11.40
CA LEU A 132 -22.38 -12.88 12.85
C LEU A 132 -23.62 -12.43 13.62
N GLY A 133 -24.54 -11.78 12.94
CA GLY A 133 -25.77 -11.22 13.47
C GLY A 133 -26.38 -10.25 12.47
N GLN A 134 -27.44 -9.56 12.90
CA GLN A 134 -28.08 -8.53 12.09
C GLN A 134 -27.91 -7.16 12.74
N THR A 135 -27.80 -6.14 11.89
CA THR A 135 -27.85 -4.73 12.29
C THR A 135 -29.26 -4.35 12.74
N LEU A 136 -29.43 -3.11 13.21
CA LEU A 136 -30.71 -2.60 13.70
C LEU A 136 -31.78 -2.48 12.60
N ASP A 137 -31.38 -2.24 11.35
CA ASP A 137 -32.27 -2.27 10.19
C ASP A 137 -32.43 -3.68 9.59
N GLY A 138 -31.85 -4.72 10.21
CA GLY A 138 -31.94 -6.10 9.74
C GLY A 138 -31.03 -6.45 8.57
N ARG A 139 -29.90 -5.75 8.39
CA ARG A 139 -28.86 -6.13 7.41
C ARG A 139 -27.89 -7.13 8.03
N ASP A 140 -27.36 -8.02 7.21
CA ASP A 140 -26.41 -9.01 7.68
C ASP A 140 -25.05 -8.37 8.00
N LEU A 141 -24.41 -8.87 9.06
CA LEU A 141 -23.04 -8.56 9.41
C LEU A 141 -22.13 -9.70 8.95
N ASP A 142 -21.63 -9.56 7.72
CA ASP A 142 -20.83 -10.58 7.04
C ASP A 142 -19.41 -10.69 7.63
N LEU A 143 -19.02 -11.92 7.95
CA LEU A 143 -17.67 -12.31 8.34
C LEU A 143 -17.12 -13.31 7.31
N LEU A 144 -16.01 -12.94 6.68
CA LEU A 144 -15.21 -13.83 5.84
C LEU A 144 -14.06 -14.40 6.67
N GLN A 145 -14.06 -15.71 6.85
CA GLN A 145 -12.91 -16.45 7.37
C GLN A 145 -12.07 -16.95 6.20
N ILE A 146 -10.76 -16.68 6.20
CA ILE A 146 -9.83 -17.15 5.17
C ILE A 146 -8.74 -18.00 5.83
N GLY A 147 -8.62 -19.24 5.35
CA GLY A 147 -7.78 -20.27 5.94
C GLY A 147 -8.54 -21.15 6.94
N THR A 148 -7.92 -22.26 7.31
CA THR A 148 -8.50 -23.24 8.24
C THR A 148 -7.90 -23.08 9.63
N PRO A 149 -8.71 -22.90 10.69
CA PRO A 149 -8.29 -23.00 12.09
C PRO A 149 -7.54 -24.30 12.36
N GLY A 150 -6.48 -24.22 13.15
CA GLY A 150 -5.64 -25.36 13.48
C GLY A 150 -4.65 -25.02 14.57
N GLU A 151 -4.10 -26.06 15.19
CA GLU A 151 -3.10 -25.90 16.25
C GLU A 151 -1.88 -25.13 15.73
N GLY A 152 -1.40 -24.18 16.53
CA GLY A 152 -0.23 -23.35 16.20
C GLY A 152 -0.49 -22.21 15.21
N LYS A 153 -1.70 -22.08 14.64
CA LYS A 153 -2.04 -20.94 13.79
C LYS A 153 -2.39 -19.69 14.59
N ARG A 154 -1.96 -18.54 14.07
CA ARG A 154 -2.32 -17.21 14.57
C ARG A 154 -3.69 -16.79 14.07
N VAL A 155 -4.33 -15.88 14.79
CA VAL A 155 -5.63 -15.32 14.47
C VAL A 155 -5.52 -13.83 14.16
N ALA A 156 -5.73 -13.46 12.91
CA ALA A 156 -5.70 -12.08 12.44
C ALA A 156 -7.13 -11.56 12.20
N TRP A 157 -7.52 -10.51 12.90
CA TRP A 157 -8.81 -9.83 12.72
C TRP A 157 -8.64 -8.53 11.95
N ILE A 158 -9.36 -8.38 10.84
CA ILE A 158 -9.43 -7.14 10.08
C ILE A 158 -10.87 -6.67 10.08
N ILE A 159 -11.11 -5.48 10.61
CA ILE A 159 -12.43 -4.86 10.55
C ILE A 159 -12.32 -3.53 9.83
N ALA A 160 -13.34 -3.16 9.09
CA ALA A 160 -13.34 -1.92 8.33
C ALA A 160 -14.67 -1.18 8.49
N ARG A 161 -14.58 0.15 8.39
CA ARG A 161 -15.74 1.02 8.14
C ARG A 161 -16.76 1.05 9.29
N GLN A 162 -16.27 1.09 10.53
CA GLN A 162 -17.11 1.35 11.71
C GLN A 162 -17.84 2.70 11.58
N HIS A 163 -17.13 3.71 11.06
CA HIS A 163 -17.73 4.96 10.64
C HIS A 163 -18.15 4.83 9.15
N PRO A 164 -19.44 4.94 8.83
CA PRO A 164 -19.98 4.57 7.51
C PRO A 164 -19.50 5.46 6.36
N GLY A 165 -19.19 6.73 6.64
CA GLY A 165 -18.68 7.70 5.66
C GLY A 165 -17.23 7.45 5.25
N GLU A 166 -16.48 6.64 6.00
CA GLU A 166 -15.07 6.31 5.75
C GLU A 166 -14.95 5.17 4.73
N THR A 167 -15.51 5.40 3.54
CA THR A 167 -15.65 4.38 2.49
C THR A 167 -14.32 3.80 1.98
N MET A 168 -13.22 4.54 2.10
CA MET A 168 -11.86 4.05 1.83
C MET A 168 -11.49 2.83 2.67
N ALA A 169 -12.11 2.64 3.85
CA ALA A 169 -11.84 1.48 4.69
C ALA A 169 -12.27 0.17 4.03
N GLU A 170 -13.46 0.14 3.42
CA GLU A 170 -13.95 -1.05 2.74
C GLU A 170 -13.25 -1.25 1.38
N TRP A 171 -12.84 -0.17 0.70
CA TRP A 171 -11.94 -0.28 -0.46
C TRP A 171 -10.60 -0.92 -0.08
N ALA A 172 -10.02 -0.57 1.07
CA ALA A 172 -8.80 -1.21 1.56
C ALA A 172 -9.04 -2.67 1.95
N ALA A 173 -10.15 -2.98 2.65
CA ALA A 173 -10.52 -4.36 2.97
C ALA A 173 -10.70 -5.21 1.70
N GLU A 174 -11.31 -4.66 0.65
CA GLU A 174 -11.41 -5.33 -0.66
C GLU A 174 -10.04 -5.66 -1.24
N GLY A 175 -9.10 -4.70 -1.25
CA GLY A 175 -7.75 -4.93 -1.75
C GLY A 175 -6.97 -5.99 -0.96
N LEU A 176 -7.11 -5.97 0.37
CA LEU A 176 -6.57 -7.01 1.26
C LEU A 176 -7.14 -8.38 0.91
N LEU A 177 -8.47 -8.50 0.85
CA LEU A 177 -9.16 -9.75 0.57
C LEU A 177 -8.79 -10.33 -0.80
N ARG A 178 -8.74 -9.49 -1.84
CA ARG A 178 -8.38 -9.92 -3.19
C ARG A 178 -6.97 -10.46 -3.27
N ARG A 179 -6.00 -9.82 -2.60
CA ARG A 179 -4.63 -10.35 -2.56
C ARG A 179 -4.54 -11.61 -1.69
N LEU A 180 -5.19 -11.60 -0.52
CA LEU A 180 -5.15 -12.73 0.42
C LEU A 180 -5.72 -14.02 -0.20
N THR A 181 -6.71 -13.88 -1.08
CA THR A 181 -7.36 -14.98 -1.80
C THR A 181 -6.68 -15.33 -3.14
N ASP A 182 -5.63 -14.62 -3.54
CA ASP A 182 -4.81 -15.01 -4.69
C ASP A 182 -3.86 -16.16 -4.33
N ARG A 183 -4.18 -17.37 -4.78
CA ARG A 183 -3.35 -18.58 -4.59
C ARG A 183 -1.95 -18.47 -5.19
N HIS A 184 -1.74 -17.56 -6.14
CA HIS A 184 -0.45 -17.35 -6.79
C HIS A 184 0.42 -16.35 -6.03
N ASP A 185 -0.14 -15.55 -5.13
CA ASP A 185 0.61 -14.64 -4.27
C ASP A 185 1.40 -15.43 -3.19
N PRO A 186 2.74 -15.29 -3.13
CA PRO A 186 3.56 -16.04 -2.18
C PRO A 186 3.37 -15.60 -0.72
N ILE A 187 3.05 -14.34 -0.48
CA ILE A 187 2.82 -13.80 0.86
C ILE A 187 1.49 -14.33 1.40
N SER A 188 0.44 -14.31 0.57
CA SER A 188 -0.85 -14.91 0.92
C SER A 188 -0.71 -16.38 1.25
N ARG A 189 0.04 -17.16 0.45
CA ARG A 189 0.30 -18.57 0.76
C ARG A 189 1.05 -18.76 2.08
N ALA A 190 2.10 -17.98 2.33
CA ALA A 190 2.87 -18.05 3.58
C ALA A 190 1.98 -17.73 4.79
N LEU A 191 1.22 -16.64 4.71
CA LEU A 191 0.27 -16.22 5.74
C LEU A 191 -0.78 -17.30 6.01
N LEU A 192 -1.38 -17.91 4.99
CA LEU A 192 -2.43 -18.91 5.18
C LEU A 192 -1.92 -20.26 5.74
N GLN A 193 -0.60 -20.49 5.70
CA GLN A 193 0.04 -21.61 6.40
C GLN A 193 0.12 -21.37 7.91
N SER A 194 0.41 -20.15 8.36
CA SER A 194 0.63 -19.83 9.78
C SER A 194 -0.51 -19.07 10.45
N THR A 195 -1.47 -18.55 9.69
CA THR A 195 -2.48 -17.59 10.17
C THR A 195 -3.85 -17.88 9.57
N VAL A 196 -4.91 -17.61 10.35
CA VAL A 196 -6.31 -17.57 9.90
C VAL A 196 -6.80 -16.13 10.00
N PHE A 197 -7.44 -15.66 8.93
CA PHE A 197 -7.95 -14.30 8.85
C PHE A 197 -9.46 -14.29 9.06
N TYR A 198 -9.92 -13.34 9.87
CA TYR A 198 -11.32 -13.03 10.09
C TYR A 198 -11.56 -11.59 9.68
N VAL A 199 -12.28 -11.39 8.57
CA VAL A 199 -12.45 -10.08 7.94
C VAL A 199 -13.91 -9.67 7.94
N VAL A 200 -14.21 -8.50 8.53
CA VAL A 200 -15.51 -7.84 8.43
C VAL A 200 -15.35 -6.60 7.55
N PRO A 201 -15.72 -6.68 6.24
CA PRO A 201 -15.47 -5.59 5.28
C PRO A 201 -16.26 -4.32 5.59
N ASN A 202 -17.43 -4.47 6.20
CA ASN A 202 -18.31 -3.35 6.56
C ASN A 202 -18.92 -3.56 7.94
N MET A 203 -18.36 -2.87 8.94
CA MET A 203 -18.86 -2.88 10.31
C MET A 203 -20.16 -2.08 10.50
N ASN A 204 -20.56 -1.25 9.55
CA ASN A 204 -21.75 -0.40 9.67
C ASN A 204 -22.60 -0.37 8.39
N PRO A 205 -23.25 -1.50 8.02
CA PRO A 205 -24.10 -1.57 6.83
C PRO A 205 -25.24 -0.55 6.83
N ASP A 206 -25.84 -0.28 8.00
CA ASP A 206 -26.98 0.62 8.13
C ASP A 206 -26.59 2.07 7.88
N GLY A 207 -25.58 2.56 8.60
CA GLY A 207 -25.06 3.90 8.40
C GLY A 207 -24.57 4.10 6.96
N SER A 208 -23.95 3.06 6.37
CA SER A 208 -23.49 3.09 4.98
C SER A 208 -24.64 3.30 4.00
N ALA A 209 -25.72 2.54 4.15
CA ALA A 209 -26.92 2.65 3.30
C ALA A 209 -27.64 3.99 3.48
N ARG A 210 -27.70 4.50 4.72
CA ARG A 210 -28.35 5.77 5.09
C ARG A 210 -27.54 7.01 4.64
N GLY A 211 -26.27 6.83 4.30
CA GLY A 211 -25.37 7.92 3.95
C GLY A 211 -24.94 8.73 5.18
N HIS A 212 -24.74 8.06 6.30
CA HIS A 212 -24.22 8.67 7.51
C HIS A 212 -22.71 8.92 7.39
N LEU A 213 -22.17 9.78 8.25
CA LEU A 213 -20.73 9.92 8.44
C LEU A 213 -20.20 8.90 9.45
N ARG A 214 -20.79 8.88 10.66
CA ARG A 214 -20.10 8.42 11.87
C ARG A 214 -20.87 7.39 12.68
N THR A 215 -22.20 7.38 12.61
CA THR A 215 -23.02 6.54 13.48
C THR A 215 -23.81 5.46 12.73
N ASN A 216 -24.16 4.39 13.45
CA ASN A 216 -25.13 3.38 12.98
C ASN A 216 -26.57 3.93 12.98
N ALA A 217 -27.57 3.07 12.76
CA ALA A 217 -28.98 3.48 12.71
C ALA A 217 -29.49 4.13 14.01
N ALA A 218 -28.96 3.76 15.18
CA ALA A 218 -29.35 4.29 16.48
C ALA A 218 -28.53 5.50 16.96
N GLY A 219 -27.67 6.07 16.10
CA GLY A 219 -26.78 7.14 16.52
C GLY A 219 -25.60 6.65 17.38
N ALA A 220 -25.30 5.35 17.41
CA ALA A 220 -24.12 4.85 18.10
C ALA A 220 -22.87 5.08 17.25
N ASN A 221 -21.86 5.75 17.82
CA ASN A 221 -20.51 5.73 17.27
C ASN A 221 -19.89 4.36 17.63
N LEU A 222 -19.86 3.42 16.68
CA LEU A 222 -19.41 2.04 16.94
C LEU A 222 -18.01 1.98 17.55
N ASN A 223 -17.10 2.88 17.16
CA ASN A 223 -15.76 2.96 17.74
C ASN A 223 -15.73 3.69 19.11
N ARG A 224 -16.86 3.73 19.81
CA ARG A 224 -17.01 4.11 21.23
C ARG A 224 -17.76 3.06 22.04
N GLU A 225 -18.11 1.92 21.45
CA GLU A 225 -19.01 0.94 22.05
C GLU A 225 -18.28 -0.33 22.50
N TRP A 226 -16.96 -0.45 22.30
CA TRP A 226 -16.24 -1.71 22.50
C TRP A 226 -16.12 -2.17 23.96
N ALA A 227 -16.17 -1.24 24.91
CA ALA A 227 -16.16 -1.56 26.34
C ALA A 227 -17.46 -2.29 26.74
N GLU A 228 -18.61 -1.75 26.35
CA GLU A 228 -19.95 -2.21 26.77
C GLU A 228 -20.94 -2.21 25.58
N PRO A 229 -20.72 -3.02 24.53
CA PRO A 229 -21.62 -3.10 23.40
C PRO A 229 -22.89 -3.87 23.79
N SER A 230 -24.00 -3.61 23.09
CA SER A 230 -25.27 -4.31 23.31
C SER A 230 -26.00 -4.58 22.00
N MET A 231 -26.89 -5.59 22.00
CA MET A 231 -27.69 -5.92 20.80
C MET A 231 -28.70 -4.85 20.42
N GLU A 232 -29.12 -4.02 21.38
CA GLU A 232 -30.14 -2.98 21.19
C GLU A 232 -29.57 -1.69 20.61
N ARG A 233 -28.27 -1.44 20.81
CA ARG A 233 -27.62 -0.17 20.45
C ARG A 233 -26.49 -0.34 19.44
N SER A 234 -25.65 -1.34 19.64
CA SER A 234 -24.43 -1.59 18.88
C SER A 234 -24.26 -3.09 18.58
N PRO A 235 -25.28 -3.75 17.98
CA PRO A 235 -25.23 -5.18 17.68
C PRO A 235 -24.03 -5.54 16.81
N GLU A 236 -23.55 -4.61 15.98
CA GLU A 236 -22.40 -4.78 15.11
C GLU A 236 -21.12 -5.06 15.92
N VAL A 237 -20.87 -4.26 16.95
CA VAL A 237 -19.71 -4.42 17.83
C VAL A 237 -19.91 -5.60 18.77
N PHE A 238 -21.14 -5.82 19.28
CA PHE A 238 -21.46 -6.94 20.16
C PHE A 238 -21.18 -8.28 19.49
N CYS A 239 -21.68 -8.47 18.26
CA CYS A 239 -21.50 -9.70 17.50
C CYS A 239 -20.03 -9.98 17.17
N VAL A 240 -19.29 -8.96 16.73
CA VAL A 240 -17.85 -9.09 16.40
C VAL A 240 -17.02 -9.39 17.64
N ARG A 241 -17.24 -8.68 18.75
CA ARG A 241 -16.50 -8.93 20.00
C ARG A 241 -16.74 -10.34 20.52
N ASN A 242 -17.98 -10.83 20.46
CA ASN A 242 -18.29 -12.20 20.85
C ASN A 242 -17.64 -13.24 19.91
N ALA A 243 -17.47 -12.92 18.63
CA ALA A 243 -16.73 -13.77 17.69
C ALA A 243 -15.23 -13.78 17.98
N MET A 244 -14.65 -12.63 18.31
CA MET A 244 -13.26 -12.53 18.79
C MET A 244 -13.05 -13.35 20.07
N ASP A 245 -13.99 -13.32 21.02
CA ASP A 245 -13.91 -14.12 22.24
C ASP A 245 -13.87 -15.62 21.99
N ARG A 246 -14.56 -16.10 20.94
CA ARG A 246 -14.56 -17.51 20.54
C ARG A 246 -13.31 -17.93 19.80
N THR A 247 -12.72 -17.02 19.03
CA THR A 247 -11.62 -17.33 18.10
C THR A 247 -10.25 -16.99 18.68
N GLY A 248 -10.17 -16.06 19.64
CA GLY A 248 -8.94 -15.39 20.03
C GLY A 248 -8.54 -14.30 19.03
N VAL A 249 -7.53 -13.52 19.39
CA VAL A 249 -6.95 -12.47 18.54
C VAL A 249 -5.44 -12.38 18.81
N ASP A 250 -4.61 -12.59 17.80
CA ASP A 250 -3.16 -12.36 17.86
C ASP A 250 -2.76 -11.03 17.21
N VAL A 251 -3.47 -10.63 16.15
CA VAL A 251 -3.28 -9.36 15.44
C VAL A 251 -4.63 -8.76 15.06
N MET A 252 -4.79 -7.44 15.21
CA MET A 252 -5.98 -6.73 14.76
C MET A 252 -5.66 -5.42 14.04
N ILE A 253 -6.34 -5.18 12.93
CA ILE A 253 -6.30 -3.90 12.20
C ILE A 253 -7.72 -3.37 12.03
N ASP A 254 -7.97 -2.19 12.60
CA ASP A 254 -9.21 -1.41 12.48
C ASP A 254 -9.05 -0.37 11.38
N ILE A 255 -9.68 -0.54 10.23
CA ILE A 255 -9.47 0.33 9.07
C ILE A 255 -10.47 1.49 9.05
N HIS A 256 -9.93 2.70 8.97
CA HIS A 256 -10.61 3.98 9.11
C HIS A 256 -10.17 5.01 8.06
N GLY A 257 -10.78 6.20 8.11
CA GLY A 257 -10.40 7.38 7.35
C GLY A 257 -10.35 8.66 8.21
N ALA A 258 -9.35 9.51 7.97
CA ALA A 258 -9.14 10.78 8.65
C ALA A 258 -9.50 11.98 7.76
N GLU A 259 -10.38 12.86 8.24
CA GLU A 259 -10.88 14.01 7.49
C GLU A 259 -9.83 15.10 7.31
N ALA A 260 -9.04 15.36 8.36
CA ALA A 260 -8.18 16.53 8.41
C ALA A 260 -6.75 16.25 7.92
N LEU A 261 -6.17 15.13 8.33
CA LEU A 261 -4.76 14.80 8.10
C LEU A 261 -4.57 14.19 6.70
N PRO A 262 -3.68 14.75 5.86
CA PRO A 262 -3.42 14.27 4.51
C PRO A 262 -2.29 13.21 4.50
N TYR A 263 -2.45 12.15 5.28
CA TYR A 263 -1.47 11.05 5.40
C TYR A 263 -2.16 9.73 5.74
N ASN A 264 -1.54 8.61 5.34
CA ASN A 264 -1.85 7.30 5.89
C ASN A 264 -0.98 7.04 7.13
N PHE A 265 -1.56 6.57 8.24
CA PHE A 265 -0.83 6.31 9.49
C PHE A 265 -1.57 5.31 10.38
N PHE A 266 -0.83 4.72 11.34
CA PHE A 266 -1.45 3.96 12.43
C PHE A 266 -1.70 4.85 13.65
N VAL A 267 -2.86 4.63 14.29
CA VAL A 267 -3.12 5.08 15.67
C VAL A 267 -2.73 3.95 16.61
N SER A 268 -1.77 4.25 17.47
CA SER A 268 -1.22 3.31 18.43
C SER A 268 -2.18 2.96 19.57
N SER A 269 -2.06 1.73 20.07
CA SER A 269 -2.69 1.27 21.31
C SER A 269 -1.79 1.48 22.54
N SER A 270 -0.67 2.22 22.42
CA SER A 270 0.32 2.40 23.50
C SER A 270 -0.18 3.00 24.80
N ALA A 271 -1.39 3.56 24.80
CA ALA A 271 -2.00 4.16 25.97
C ALA A 271 -2.73 3.14 26.88
N ILE A 272 -2.93 1.88 26.44
CA ILE A 272 -3.65 0.89 27.26
C ILE A 272 -2.91 0.58 28.58
N PRO A 273 -3.63 0.17 29.64
CA PRO A 273 -3.00 -0.29 30.88
C PRO A 273 -2.03 -1.47 30.71
N GLY A 274 -2.37 -2.44 29.85
CA GLY A 274 -1.59 -3.65 29.58
C GLY A 274 -0.49 -3.49 28.54
N TRP A 275 0.00 -2.26 28.29
CA TRP A 275 1.03 -2.06 27.27
C TRP A 275 2.38 -2.62 27.72
N THR A 276 3.03 -3.40 26.85
CA THR A 276 4.31 -4.07 27.13
C THR A 276 5.36 -3.76 26.07
N PRO A 277 6.67 -3.93 26.36
CA PRO A 277 7.72 -3.82 25.34
C PRO A 277 7.46 -4.73 24.13
N ARG A 278 6.96 -5.95 24.35
CA ARG A 278 6.57 -6.88 23.28
C ARG A 278 5.57 -6.25 22.31
N LEU A 279 4.53 -5.57 22.81
CA LEU A 279 3.54 -4.92 21.95
C LEU A 279 4.12 -3.69 21.23
N ALA A 280 5.04 -2.96 21.86
CA ALA A 280 5.76 -1.87 21.22
C ALA A 280 6.63 -2.35 20.06
N ASP A 281 7.32 -3.48 20.23
CA ASP A 281 8.18 -4.07 19.22
C ASP A 281 7.38 -4.58 18.02
N LEU A 282 6.23 -5.21 18.29
CA LEU A 282 5.29 -5.65 17.27
C LEU A 282 4.70 -4.47 16.48
N GLU A 283 4.29 -3.39 17.15
CA GLU A 283 3.78 -2.19 16.47
C GLU A 283 4.87 -1.53 15.60
N ALA A 284 6.11 -1.46 16.11
CA ALA A 284 7.24 -0.92 15.38
C ALA A 284 7.58 -1.76 14.14
N ALA A 285 7.61 -3.09 14.27
CA ALA A 285 7.86 -4.01 13.17
C ALA A 285 6.76 -3.95 12.10
N LEU A 286 5.48 -3.95 12.50
CA LEU A 286 4.34 -3.77 11.59
C LEU A 286 4.47 -2.47 10.79
N SER A 287 4.74 -1.36 11.50
CA SER A 287 4.85 -0.04 10.89
C SER A 287 6.03 0.05 9.92
N ALA A 288 7.20 -0.47 10.31
CA ALA A 288 8.39 -0.48 9.47
C ALA A 288 8.19 -1.31 8.19
N ALA A 289 7.57 -2.49 8.32
CA ALA A 289 7.26 -3.34 7.18
C ALA A 289 6.26 -2.67 6.22
N LEU A 290 5.24 -1.97 6.74
CA LEU A 290 4.28 -1.26 5.89
C LEU A 290 4.90 -0.06 5.16
N VAL A 291 5.81 0.68 5.80
CA VAL A 291 6.57 1.76 5.13
C VAL A 291 7.39 1.21 3.95
N VAL A 292 7.99 0.03 4.10
CA VAL A 292 8.74 -0.62 3.00
C VAL A 292 7.80 -1.11 1.90
N ALA A 293 6.66 -1.71 2.28
CA ALA A 293 5.71 -2.27 1.34
C ALA A 293 4.94 -1.20 0.56
N ASN A 294 4.70 -0.03 1.16
CA ASN A 294 3.84 1.00 0.58
C ASN A 294 4.33 2.43 0.86
N PRO A 295 4.78 3.16 -0.18
CA PRO A 295 5.24 4.55 -0.03
C PRO A 295 4.13 5.56 0.29
N ASP A 296 2.85 5.18 0.19
CA ASP A 296 1.74 6.03 0.63
C ASP A 296 1.62 6.09 2.17
N PHE A 297 2.27 5.15 2.89
CA PHE A 297 2.22 5.01 4.35
C PHE A 297 3.44 5.62 5.04
N GLN A 298 3.23 6.21 6.22
CA GLN A 298 4.28 6.86 7.00
C GLN A 298 4.00 6.81 8.51
N THR A 299 5.02 7.12 9.33
CA THR A 299 4.96 7.05 10.81
C THR A 299 5.28 8.39 11.51
N ARG A 300 5.52 9.45 10.74
CA ARG A 300 5.99 10.76 11.23
C ARG A 300 4.86 11.66 11.72
N VAL A 301 3.71 11.61 11.05
CA VAL A 301 2.54 12.45 11.30
C VAL A 301 1.34 11.56 11.59
N GLY A 302 0.66 11.81 12.69
CA GLY A 302 -0.54 11.09 13.09
C GLY A 302 -1.16 11.75 14.32
N TYR A 303 -2.12 11.07 14.94
CA TYR A 303 -2.67 11.56 16.20
C TYR A 303 -1.64 11.47 17.35
N PRO A 304 -1.66 12.42 18.31
CA PRO A 304 -0.82 12.33 19.48
C PRO A 304 -1.05 11.03 20.24
N ARG A 305 0.04 10.41 20.71
CA ARG A 305 -0.05 9.24 21.59
C ARG A 305 -0.68 9.65 22.93
N GLY A 306 -1.62 8.83 23.40
CA GLY A 306 -2.22 9.01 24.72
C GLY A 306 -1.22 8.71 25.84
N ALA A 307 -1.48 9.25 27.03
CA ALA A 307 -0.65 8.96 28.20
C ALA A 307 -0.69 7.45 28.54
N PRO A 308 0.44 6.84 28.94
CA PRO A 308 0.49 5.43 29.33
C PRO A 308 -0.56 5.09 30.41
N GLY A 309 -1.27 3.98 30.22
CA GLY A 309 -2.34 3.52 31.11
C GLY A 309 -3.61 4.37 31.12
N LYS A 310 -3.75 5.37 30.24
CA LYS A 310 -4.93 6.25 30.12
C LYS A 310 -5.71 6.05 28.83
N GLY A 311 -5.49 4.95 28.12
CA GLY A 311 -6.18 4.61 26.88
C GLY A 311 -7.68 4.46 27.10
N ASN A 312 -8.48 5.12 26.27
CA ASN A 312 -9.93 4.92 26.27
C ASN A 312 -10.26 3.53 25.69
N LEU A 313 -10.70 2.61 26.54
CA LEU A 313 -11.07 1.24 26.17
C LEU A 313 -12.44 1.13 25.49
N SER A 314 -13.13 2.25 25.24
CA SER A 314 -14.31 2.27 24.38
C SER A 314 -13.96 2.25 22.88
N LEU A 315 -12.70 2.53 22.53
CA LEU A 315 -12.13 2.41 21.18
C LEU A 315 -11.71 0.97 20.88
N GLY A 316 -12.02 0.49 19.67
CA GLY A 316 -11.84 -0.90 19.27
C GLY A 316 -10.42 -1.42 19.37
N SER A 317 -9.47 -0.82 18.68
CA SER A 317 -8.06 -1.26 18.72
C SER A 317 -7.50 -1.31 20.14
N LYS A 318 -7.78 -0.31 20.97
CA LYS A 318 -7.33 -0.26 22.37
C LYS A 318 -8.00 -1.34 23.23
N GLN A 319 -9.30 -1.54 23.05
CA GLN A 319 -10.05 -2.56 23.77
C GLN A 319 -9.55 -3.96 23.43
N VAL A 320 -9.34 -4.24 22.15
CA VAL A 320 -8.87 -5.54 21.65
C VAL A 320 -7.43 -5.80 22.10
N ALA A 321 -6.53 -4.82 21.98
CA ALA A 321 -5.16 -4.95 22.51
C ALA A 321 -5.16 -5.30 24.00
N GLN A 322 -5.96 -4.59 24.80
CA GLN A 322 -6.06 -4.82 26.24
C GLN A 322 -6.70 -6.17 26.59
N ARG A 323 -7.71 -6.60 25.84
CA ARG A 323 -8.49 -7.81 26.12
C ARG A 323 -7.72 -9.09 25.79
N PHE A 324 -6.95 -9.08 24.71
CA PHE A 324 -6.27 -10.26 24.18
C PHE A 324 -4.74 -10.21 24.35
N ASP A 325 -4.18 -9.14 24.93
CA ASP A 325 -2.74 -8.91 24.97
C ASP A 325 -2.11 -9.09 23.57
N CYS A 326 -2.67 -8.40 22.58
CA CYS A 326 -2.35 -8.60 21.17
C CYS A 326 -1.94 -7.30 20.46
N LEU A 327 -1.27 -7.43 19.32
CA LEU A 327 -0.99 -6.28 18.47
C LEU A 327 -2.31 -5.80 17.85
N ALA A 328 -2.79 -4.62 18.24
CA ALA A 328 -3.96 -4.02 17.62
C ALA A 328 -3.76 -2.53 17.33
N VAL A 329 -4.01 -2.13 16.09
CA VAL A 329 -3.83 -0.76 15.59
C VAL A 329 -5.05 -0.30 14.79
N THR A 330 -5.24 1.02 14.73
CA THR A 330 -6.20 1.63 13.79
C THR A 330 -5.45 2.21 12.60
N LEU A 331 -5.78 1.80 11.37
CA LEU A 331 -5.25 2.40 10.14
C LEU A 331 -6.11 3.59 9.73
N GLU A 332 -5.53 4.77 9.65
CA GLU A 332 -6.18 5.98 9.16
C GLU A 332 -5.73 6.31 7.75
N GLN A 333 -6.68 6.65 6.89
CA GLN A 333 -6.48 7.01 5.47
C GLN A 333 -7.05 8.39 5.16
N PRO A 334 -6.42 9.25 4.34
CA PRO A 334 -6.90 10.62 4.15
C PRO A 334 -8.14 10.69 3.24
N PHE A 335 -9.13 11.53 3.59
CA PHE A 335 -10.20 11.93 2.64
C PHE A 335 -9.67 12.84 1.50
N LYS A 336 -8.58 13.55 1.77
CA LYS A 336 -7.91 14.47 0.84
C LYS A 336 -7.02 13.67 -0.11
N ASP A 337 -5.72 13.82 0.06
CA ASP A 337 -4.67 13.04 -0.58
C ASP A 337 -3.59 12.77 0.46
N THR A 338 -2.69 11.82 0.21
CA THR A 338 -1.48 11.68 1.02
C THR A 338 -0.38 12.59 0.48
N LYS A 339 0.30 13.30 1.37
CA LYS A 339 1.43 14.18 0.99
C LYS A 339 2.70 13.42 0.63
N GLU A 340 2.80 12.13 0.98
CA GLU A 340 3.98 11.31 0.64
C GLU A 340 4.11 11.14 -0.89
N THR A 341 2.97 10.99 -1.57
CA THR A 341 2.87 10.58 -2.98
C THR A 341 1.62 11.22 -3.59
N PRO A 342 1.62 12.56 -3.77
CA PRO A 342 0.42 13.28 -4.18
C PRO A 342 -0.01 12.94 -5.62
N ASP A 343 -1.32 12.82 -5.82
CA ASP A 343 -1.99 12.63 -7.09
C ASP A 343 -3.07 13.71 -7.25
N LYS A 344 -2.84 14.68 -8.14
CA LYS A 344 -3.78 15.80 -8.33
C LYS A 344 -5.08 15.41 -9.05
N GLU A 345 -5.06 14.31 -9.81
CA GLU A 345 -6.23 13.89 -10.59
C GLU A 345 -7.20 13.10 -9.73
N PHE A 346 -6.67 12.19 -8.90
CA PHE A 346 -7.48 11.27 -8.12
C PHE A 346 -7.43 11.52 -6.61
N GLY A 347 -6.39 12.19 -6.11
CA GLY A 347 -6.11 12.32 -4.68
C GLY A 347 -5.88 10.95 -4.03
N TRP A 348 -6.33 10.81 -2.78
CA TRP A 348 -6.57 9.47 -2.24
C TRP A 348 -7.80 8.89 -2.95
N SER A 349 -7.70 7.63 -3.38
CA SER A 349 -8.67 7.02 -4.30
C SER A 349 -8.93 5.54 -3.98
N PRO A 350 -10.03 4.94 -4.50
CA PRO A 350 -10.32 3.52 -4.36
C PRO A 350 -9.14 2.60 -4.67
N GLN A 351 -8.44 2.84 -5.78
CA GLN A 351 -7.33 2.00 -6.22
C GLN A 351 -6.14 2.09 -5.26
N ARG A 352 -5.89 3.26 -4.67
CA ARG A 352 -4.82 3.46 -3.69
C ARG A 352 -5.17 2.86 -2.34
N ALA A 353 -6.41 3.02 -1.89
CA ALA A 353 -6.93 2.35 -0.70
C ALA A 353 -6.81 0.82 -0.84
N GLN A 354 -7.22 0.25 -1.99
CA GLN A 354 -7.05 -1.17 -2.29
C GLN A 354 -5.57 -1.61 -2.24
N ARG A 355 -4.65 -0.84 -2.84
CA ARG A 355 -3.21 -1.14 -2.78
C ARG A 355 -2.65 -1.08 -1.37
N LEU A 356 -3.06 -0.09 -0.58
CA LEU A 356 -2.67 0.00 0.83
C LEU A 356 -3.18 -1.19 1.64
N GLY A 357 -4.46 -1.54 1.48
CA GLY A 357 -5.03 -2.74 2.11
C GLY A 357 -4.33 -4.02 1.71
N ALA A 358 -4.00 -4.19 0.43
CA ALA A 358 -3.20 -5.31 -0.05
C ALA A 358 -1.80 -5.35 0.59
N SER A 359 -1.18 -4.19 0.82
CA SER A 359 0.16 -4.05 1.43
C SER A 359 0.19 -4.39 2.93
N LEU A 360 -0.98 -4.43 3.58
CA LEU A 360 -1.07 -4.88 4.98
C LEU A 360 -0.65 -6.34 5.14
N LEU A 361 -0.77 -7.16 4.09
CA LEU A 361 -0.34 -8.56 4.15
C LEU A 361 1.18 -8.67 4.35
N ASP A 362 1.99 -7.83 3.68
CA ASP A 362 3.44 -7.79 3.89
C ASP A 362 3.77 -7.41 5.34
N ALA A 363 3.04 -6.43 5.88
CA ALA A 363 3.24 -5.95 7.25
C ALA A 363 2.82 -7.01 8.29
N ILE A 364 1.67 -7.67 8.09
CA ILE A 364 1.18 -8.73 8.96
C ILE A 364 2.16 -9.91 8.96
N LEU A 365 2.68 -10.30 7.79
CA LEU A 365 3.67 -11.37 7.68
C LEU A 365 4.89 -11.09 8.57
N ALA A 366 5.37 -9.84 8.61
CA ALA A 366 6.52 -9.45 9.41
C ALA A 366 6.33 -9.63 10.92
N VAL A 367 5.09 -9.68 11.43
CA VAL A 367 4.78 -9.75 12.86
C VAL A 367 4.20 -11.09 13.31
N VAL A 368 3.59 -11.86 12.40
CA VAL A 368 3.06 -13.20 12.73
C VAL A 368 4.14 -14.29 12.65
N ASP A 369 5.21 -14.08 11.88
CA ASP A 369 6.20 -15.14 11.56
C ASP A 369 7.49 -15.15 12.41
N LEU A 370 7.63 -14.36 13.47
CA LEU A 370 8.94 -14.28 14.15
C LEU A 370 9.26 -15.32 15.24
N HIS A 371 8.36 -16.23 15.66
CA HIS A 371 8.70 -17.14 16.79
C HIS A 371 8.08 -18.56 16.81
N ALA A 372 7.59 -19.11 15.69
CA ALA A 372 6.95 -20.45 15.73
C ALA A 372 7.75 -21.64 15.13
N GLY A 373 8.82 -21.41 14.35
CA GLY A 373 9.26 -22.44 13.39
C GLY A 373 10.71 -22.95 13.41
N PHE A 374 11.68 -22.24 13.99
CA PHE A 374 13.08 -22.73 14.04
C PHE A 374 13.44 -23.24 15.43
N ARG A 375 12.83 -24.36 15.85
CA ARG A 375 13.56 -25.28 16.72
C ARG A 375 14.62 -25.94 15.86
N CYS A 376 15.84 -25.43 15.89
CA CYS A 376 16.99 -26.27 15.58
C CYS A 376 17.02 -27.40 16.61
N SER A 377 16.42 -28.54 16.27
CA SER A 377 16.69 -29.81 16.92
C SER A 377 18.15 -30.17 16.66
N GLY A 378 19.04 -29.72 17.54
CA GLY A 378 20.47 -29.98 17.43
C GLY A 378 21.36 -28.92 18.06
N MET A 379 21.19 -28.62 19.36
CA MET A 379 22.28 -28.06 20.17
C MET A 379 21.95 -28.28 21.66
N GLU A 380 22.29 -29.47 22.15
CA GLU A 380 22.46 -29.69 23.57
C GLU A 380 23.72 -28.96 24.05
N SER A 381 23.59 -28.35 25.24
CA SER A 381 24.66 -27.91 26.12
C SER A 381 25.64 -26.85 25.59
N MET A 382 25.53 -25.63 26.13
CA MET A 382 26.64 -24.95 26.79
C MET A 382 26.08 -23.91 27.76
N SER A 383 26.16 -24.25 29.05
CA SER A 383 26.03 -23.32 30.16
C SER A 383 27.21 -22.33 30.15
N GLY A 384 26.91 -21.03 30.12
CA GLY A 384 27.91 -19.98 30.22
C GLY A 384 27.28 -18.68 30.71
N SER A 385 27.72 -18.25 31.88
CA SER A 385 27.25 -17.12 32.69
C SER A 385 27.43 -15.73 32.06
N GLY A 386 26.48 -14.83 32.33
CA GLY A 386 26.80 -13.45 32.71
C GLY A 386 26.50 -12.33 31.70
N SER A 387 25.59 -11.46 32.14
CA SER A 387 25.42 -10.02 31.84
C SER A 387 24.74 -9.55 30.54
N ASP A 388 23.53 -9.00 30.79
CA ASP A 388 22.89 -7.78 30.26
C ASP A 388 21.97 -7.86 29.00
N PRO A 389 20.64 -7.90 29.17
CA PRO A 389 19.66 -7.96 28.08
C PRO A 389 19.27 -6.56 27.53
N ALA A 390 20.25 -5.71 27.25
CA ALA A 390 20.03 -4.32 26.81
C ALA A 390 20.80 -3.92 25.52
N ALA A 391 21.30 -4.89 24.75
CA ALA A 391 22.05 -4.62 23.50
C ALA A 391 21.29 -4.97 22.20
N ALA A 392 19.96 -5.17 22.29
CA ALA A 392 19.09 -5.52 21.15
C ALA A 392 18.33 -4.33 20.53
N PHE A 393 18.57 -3.10 20.98
CA PHE A 393 17.88 -1.90 20.51
C PHE A 393 18.86 -0.80 20.12
N ASP A 394 19.55 -0.98 19.00
CA ASP A 394 20.08 0.12 18.21
C ASP A 394 20.29 -0.38 16.77
N ILE A 395 19.33 -0.08 15.89
CA ILE A 395 19.42 0.22 14.44
C ILE A 395 17.98 0.16 13.87
N LEU A 396 17.22 1.24 14.12
CA LEU A 396 16.10 1.67 13.24
C LEU A 396 15.99 3.20 13.24
N HIS A 397 17.14 3.86 13.34
CA HIS A 397 17.28 5.30 13.24
C HIS A 397 18.41 5.63 12.27
N ILE A 398 18.09 6.55 11.34
CA ILE A 398 18.96 7.40 10.50
C ILE A 398 18.73 7.18 9.00
N ALA A 399 17.69 7.85 8.48
CA ALA A 399 17.77 8.73 7.31
C ALA A 399 16.50 9.60 7.17
N VAL A 400 16.23 10.45 8.17
CA VAL A 400 15.43 11.68 7.97
C VAL A 400 16.14 12.80 8.73
N TYR A 401 16.34 13.95 8.05
CA TYR A 401 17.11 15.16 8.43
C TYR A 401 18.63 15.06 8.23
N ASN A 402 19.33 15.94 7.51
CA ASN A 402 19.18 17.38 7.28
C ASN A 402 19.91 17.79 5.96
N ASP A 403 19.47 18.83 5.23
CA ASP A 403 20.02 20.18 5.46
C ASP A 403 19.49 21.26 4.48
N HIS A 404 19.03 22.36 5.05
CA HIS A 404 18.98 23.68 4.44
C HIS A 404 20.24 24.45 4.87
N ARG A 405 21.19 24.62 3.94
CA ARG A 405 22.22 25.68 3.85
C ARG A 405 22.71 26.30 5.18
N ARG A 406 23.98 26.06 5.52
CA ARG A 406 24.98 27.14 5.74
C ARG A 406 26.43 26.63 5.66
N THR A 407 27.24 27.42 4.98
CA THR A 407 28.67 27.31 4.66
C THR A 407 29.60 27.36 5.88
N LEU A 408 30.67 26.54 5.89
CA LEU A 408 32.09 26.92 6.08
C LEU A 408 32.99 25.65 6.00
N GLU A 409 34.00 25.71 5.12
CA GLU A 409 35.06 24.74 4.79
C GLU A 409 36.21 24.67 5.84
N PRO A 410 37.35 23.93 5.64
CA PRO A 410 37.58 22.54 5.19
C PRO A 410 38.68 21.77 6.01
N ARG A 411 38.98 20.52 5.58
CA ARG A 411 40.16 19.61 5.84
C ARG A 411 39.85 18.46 6.81
N VAL A 412 40.09 17.16 6.52
CA VAL A 412 41.17 16.51 5.76
C VAL A 412 40.65 15.29 4.96
N SER A 413 41.36 15.01 3.86
CA SER A 413 41.18 14.03 2.79
C SER A 413 41.14 12.55 3.19
N CYS A 414 40.17 11.81 2.61
CA CYS A 414 40.33 10.45 2.08
C CYS A 414 39.46 10.31 0.81
N LEU A 415 40.10 10.04 -0.32
CA LEU A 415 39.47 9.85 -1.63
C LEU A 415 38.63 8.55 -1.67
N GLY A 416 37.44 8.63 -2.27
CA GLY A 416 36.89 7.56 -3.13
C GLY A 416 36.04 6.43 -2.52
N SER A 417 35.02 6.71 -1.70
CA SER A 417 34.00 5.69 -1.36
C SER A 417 32.58 6.26 -1.51
N ASN A 418 31.80 5.78 -2.49
CA ASN A 418 30.38 6.11 -2.59
C ASN A 418 29.60 5.51 -1.39
N LEU A 419 28.38 5.99 -1.14
CA LEU A 419 27.56 5.56 0.01
C LEU A 419 27.33 4.03 0.06
N ALA A 420 27.22 3.40 -1.12
CA ALA A 420 27.08 1.96 -1.27
C ALA A 420 28.30 1.19 -0.73
N SER A 421 29.52 1.60 -1.12
CA SER A 421 30.76 0.96 -0.64
C SER A 421 31.01 1.10 0.87
N ARG A 422 30.40 2.10 1.53
CA ARG A 422 30.41 2.23 3.00
C ARG A 422 29.38 1.33 3.67
N PHE A 423 28.22 1.14 3.02
CA PHE A 423 27.19 0.19 3.44
C PHE A 423 27.69 -1.26 3.32
N ASP A 424 28.34 -1.60 2.21
CA ASP A 424 28.83 -2.95 1.94
C ASP A 424 29.92 -3.38 2.95
N ARG A 425 30.82 -2.45 3.32
CA ARG A 425 31.83 -2.67 4.38
C ARG A 425 31.20 -2.84 5.76
N HIS A 426 30.10 -2.12 6.03
CA HIS A 426 29.37 -2.21 7.29
C HIS A 426 28.65 -3.56 7.45
N VAL A 427 28.13 -4.13 6.36
CA VAL A 427 27.47 -5.44 6.40
C VAL A 427 28.48 -6.59 6.51
N LEU A 428 29.63 -6.50 5.82
CA LEU A 428 30.70 -7.51 5.91
C LEU A 428 31.34 -7.60 7.30
N ASP A 429 31.56 -6.47 7.97
CA ASP A 429 32.07 -6.43 9.36
C ASP A 429 31.09 -7.03 10.39
N LYS A 430 29.81 -7.22 10.01
CA LYS A 430 28.74 -7.71 10.89
C LYS A 430 28.29 -9.15 10.62
N GLY A 431 28.88 -9.81 9.62
CA GLY A 431 28.65 -11.24 9.35
C GLY A 431 27.24 -11.58 8.85
N TRP A 432 26.52 -10.64 8.23
CA TRP A 432 25.16 -10.87 7.75
C TRP A 432 25.14 -11.58 6.38
N THR A 433 24.20 -12.52 6.20
CA THR A 433 23.96 -13.20 4.92
C THR A 433 23.13 -12.33 3.98
N ALA A 434 23.55 -12.27 2.72
CA ALA A 434 22.91 -11.47 1.70
C ALA A 434 21.54 -11.99 1.24
N MET A 435 20.68 -11.07 0.80
CA MET A 435 19.46 -11.39 0.05
C MET A 435 19.79 -12.25 -1.19
N PRO A 436 18.94 -13.23 -1.55
CA PRO A 436 19.16 -14.05 -2.74
C PRO A 436 19.25 -13.18 -4.01
N ARG A 437 20.19 -13.51 -4.91
CA ARG A 437 20.30 -12.87 -6.22
C ARG A 437 18.98 -13.01 -6.99
N ARG A 438 18.45 -11.92 -7.56
CA ARG A 438 17.25 -11.99 -8.40
C ARG A 438 17.52 -12.83 -9.66
N THR A 439 16.61 -13.74 -9.99
CA THR A 439 16.72 -14.62 -11.16
C THR A 439 15.60 -14.37 -12.17
N PRO A 440 15.82 -14.67 -13.46
CA PRO A 440 14.75 -14.63 -14.46
C PRO A 440 13.55 -15.48 -14.07
N SER A 441 12.35 -14.97 -14.37
CA SER A 441 11.09 -15.67 -14.13
C SER A 441 10.04 -15.24 -15.16
N PRO A 442 9.13 -16.14 -15.60
CA PRO A 442 8.02 -15.79 -16.49
C PRO A 442 7.04 -14.78 -15.90
N LEU A 443 7.07 -14.59 -14.57
CA LEU A 443 6.22 -13.66 -13.84
C LEU A 443 6.72 -12.21 -13.89
N LEU A 444 7.98 -11.98 -14.28
CA LEU A 444 8.54 -10.64 -14.35
C LEU A 444 8.09 -9.95 -15.64
N SER A 445 7.50 -8.76 -15.52
CA SER A 445 7.20 -7.91 -16.68
C SER A 445 8.50 -7.36 -17.30
N PRO A 446 8.47 -6.85 -18.56
CA PRO A 446 9.65 -6.25 -19.17
C PRO A 446 10.28 -5.14 -18.32
N GLY A 447 9.45 -4.29 -17.71
CA GLY A 447 9.93 -3.24 -16.80
C GLY A 447 10.57 -3.80 -15.53
N ALA A 448 10.01 -4.85 -14.95
CA ALA A 448 10.58 -5.50 -13.76
C ALA A 448 11.94 -6.15 -14.03
N VAL A 449 12.14 -6.71 -15.23
CA VAL A 449 13.44 -7.25 -15.68
C VAL A 449 14.48 -6.13 -15.81
N ILE A 450 14.11 -4.97 -16.32
CA ILE A 450 15.01 -3.81 -16.41
C ILE A 450 15.37 -3.31 -15.00
N SER A 451 14.39 -3.14 -14.12
CA SER A 451 14.61 -2.72 -12.73
C SER A 451 15.55 -3.67 -11.98
N ALA A 452 15.33 -4.99 -12.11
CA ALA A 452 16.17 -5.99 -11.47
C ALA A 452 17.64 -5.89 -11.90
N GLN A 453 17.91 -5.63 -13.17
CA GLN A 453 19.27 -5.45 -13.68
C GLN A 453 19.87 -4.12 -13.21
N LEU A 454 19.13 -3.02 -13.29
CA LEU A 454 19.64 -1.69 -12.92
C LEU A 454 19.87 -1.55 -11.42
N GLU A 455 19.00 -2.08 -10.57
CA GLU A 455 19.21 -2.12 -9.11
C GLU A 455 20.45 -2.92 -8.73
N ALA A 456 20.73 -4.02 -9.44
CA ALA A 456 21.89 -4.86 -9.20
C ALA A 456 23.18 -4.21 -9.73
N LEU A 457 23.16 -3.62 -10.93
CA LEU A 457 24.31 -2.90 -11.50
C LEU A 457 24.65 -1.62 -10.70
N GLN A 458 23.63 -0.95 -10.14
CA GLN A 458 23.82 0.18 -9.23
C GLN A 458 24.58 -0.23 -7.95
N ARG A 459 24.43 -1.48 -7.50
CA ARG A 459 25.13 -2.06 -6.34
C ARG A 459 26.02 -3.23 -6.77
N ASN A 460 26.88 -2.98 -7.77
CA ASN A 460 27.53 -4.05 -8.51
C ASN A 460 28.28 -5.07 -7.64
N ASP A 461 28.94 -4.60 -6.58
CA ASP A 461 29.82 -5.43 -5.76
C ASP A 461 29.12 -5.89 -4.46
N TRP A 462 27.79 -5.82 -4.45
CA TRP A 462 26.95 -6.30 -3.35
C TRP A 462 26.03 -7.45 -3.80
N PRO A 463 26.01 -8.58 -3.08
CA PRO A 463 26.74 -8.85 -1.83
C PRO A 463 28.19 -9.31 -1.99
N GLU A 464 28.61 -9.56 -3.22
CA GLU A 464 29.96 -9.98 -3.57
C GLU A 464 30.39 -9.24 -4.84
N GLU A 465 31.69 -9.15 -5.06
CA GLU A 465 32.27 -8.45 -6.21
C GLU A 465 31.64 -8.95 -7.53
N GLY A 466 31.15 -8.02 -8.35
CA GLY A 466 30.51 -8.35 -9.63
C GLY A 466 29.15 -9.05 -9.54
N ALA A 467 28.48 -9.08 -8.38
CA ALA A 467 27.12 -9.60 -8.24
C ALA A 467 26.09 -8.90 -9.14
N GLY A 468 26.23 -7.60 -9.36
CA GLY A 468 25.39 -6.82 -10.27
C GLY A 468 25.54 -7.26 -11.73
N VAL A 469 26.78 -7.31 -12.21
CA VAL A 469 27.12 -7.84 -13.55
C VAL A 469 26.62 -9.28 -13.70
N ALA A 470 26.75 -10.11 -12.67
CA ALA A 470 26.26 -11.49 -12.71
C ALA A 470 24.73 -11.58 -12.79
N THR A 471 24.02 -10.67 -12.12
CA THR A 471 22.56 -10.55 -12.23
C THR A 471 22.17 -10.08 -13.63
N ALA A 472 22.84 -9.04 -14.16
CA ALA A 472 22.62 -8.58 -15.53
C ALA A 472 22.87 -9.68 -16.58
N PHE A 473 23.92 -10.48 -16.38
CA PHE A 473 24.21 -11.64 -17.21
C PHE A 473 23.08 -12.67 -17.17
N ALA A 474 22.56 -13.00 -15.98
CA ALA A 474 21.47 -13.95 -15.82
C ALA A 474 20.19 -13.50 -16.55
N PHE A 475 19.92 -12.19 -16.61
CA PHE A 475 18.77 -11.62 -17.35
C PHE A 475 19.03 -11.40 -18.85
N THR A 476 20.23 -11.69 -19.35
CA THR A 476 20.56 -11.56 -20.77
C THR A 476 20.17 -12.84 -21.52
N LEU A 477 19.61 -12.70 -22.73
CA LEU A 477 19.11 -13.81 -23.53
C LEU A 477 20.19 -14.88 -23.77
N PRO A 478 20.03 -16.13 -23.31
CA PRO A 478 21.03 -17.17 -23.50
C PRO A 478 21.01 -17.72 -24.93
N ALA A 479 22.13 -18.29 -25.39
CA ALA A 479 22.24 -18.93 -26.71
C ALA A 479 21.18 -20.01 -26.96
N SER A 480 20.91 -20.80 -25.94
CA SER A 480 19.94 -21.91 -25.96
C SER A 480 18.49 -21.46 -26.13
N ALA A 481 18.17 -20.17 -25.94
CA ALA A 481 16.81 -19.63 -26.06
C ALA A 481 16.51 -19.01 -27.43
N THR A 482 17.35 -19.23 -28.45
CA THR A 482 17.13 -18.77 -29.83
C THR A 482 16.69 -19.91 -30.76
N GLU A 483 15.90 -19.61 -31.80
CA GLU A 483 15.31 -20.60 -32.74
C GLU A 483 16.34 -21.50 -33.47
N ALA A 484 17.62 -21.12 -33.45
CA ALA A 484 18.70 -22.01 -33.85
C ALA A 484 19.09 -22.89 -32.67
N GLY A 485 18.47 -24.08 -32.59
CA GLY A 485 18.72 -25.10 -31.56
C GLY A 485 20.16 -25.62 -31.52
N ALA A 486 21.08 -24.83 -30.99
CA ALA A 486 22.37 -25.30 -30.53
C ALA A 486 22.24 -25.64 -29.04
N LEU A 487 22.31 -26.94 -28.73
CA LEU A 487 22.72 -27.46 -27.44
C LEU A 487 24.15 -26.96 -27.17
N ASP A 488 24.28 -25.72 -26.73
CA ASP A 488 25.57 -25.19 -26.29
C ASP A 488 25.58 -25.10 -24.76
N SER A 489 26.45 -25.91 -24.17
CA SER A 489 26.71 -26.01 -22.73
C SER A 489 27.65 -24.90 -22.23
N THR A 490 28.04 -23.94 -23.09
CA THR A 490 28.98 -22.86 -22.74
C THR A 490 28.43 -21.80 -21.80
N GLY A 491 27.11 -21.75 -21.57
CA GLY A 491 26.47 -20.74 -20.71
C GLY A 491 26.59 -19.31 -21.24
N ALA A 492 26.85 -19.11 -22.54
CA ALA A 492 27.02 -17.80 -23.16
C ALA A 492 25.68 -17.07 -23.41
N VAL A 493 25.72 -15.73 -23.41
CA VAL A 493 24.56 -14.85 -23.63
C VAL A 493 24.71 -13.98 -24.87
N ALA A 494 23.59 -13.62 -25.49
CA ALA A 494 23.54 -12.78 -26.67
C ALA A 494 23.96 -11.36 -26.32
N VAL A 495 24.97 -10.84 -27.00
CA VAL A 495 25.31 -9.42 -26.97
C VAL A 495 25.31 -8.88 -28.39
N SER A 496 24.65 -7.74 -28.58
CA SER A 496 24.69 -7.02 -29.86
C SER A 496 25.84 -6.03 -29.83
N ARG A 497 26.74 -6.11 -30.80
CA ARG A 497 27.73 -5.07 -31.03
C ARG A 497 27.06 -3.85 -31.65
N TRP A 498 27.75 -2.70 -31.57
CA TRP A 498 27.30 -1.46 -32.21
C TRP A 498 27.16 -1.61 -33.74
N SER A 499 27.87 -2.58 -34.35
CA SER A 499 27.74 -2.98 -35.76
C SER A 499 26.42 -3.71 -36.11
N GLY A 500 25.58 -4.02 -35.13
CA GLY A 500 24.33 -4.76 -35.32
C GLY A 500 24.49 -6.29 -35.33
N GLU A 501 25.73 -6.79 -35.40
CA GLU A 501 26.04 -8.22 -35.30
C GLU A 501 25.78 -8.75 -33.88
N ARG A 502 25.11 -9.91 -33.81
CA ARG A 502 24.90 -10.64 -32.56
C ARG A 502 26.03 -11.65 -32.38
N SER A 503 26.71 -11.56 -31.24
CA SER A 503 27.70 -12.54 -30.80
C SER A 503 27.28 -13.10 -29.45
N PHE A 504 27.42 -14.41 -29.25
CA PHE A 504 27.26 -15.01 -27.93
C PHE A 504 28.61 -14.95 -27.21
N VAL A 505 28.60 -14.42 -25.99
CA VAL A 505 29.82 -14.26 -25.20
C VAL A 505 29.68 -14.94 -23.84
N PRO A 506 30.74 -15.60 -23.34
CA PRO A 506 30.76 -16.15 -21.99
C PRO A 506 30.82 -15.03 -20.95
N ARG A 507 30.53 -15.36 -19.69
CA ARG A 507 30.47 -14.39 -18.58
C ARG A 507 31.68 -13.45 -18.46
N PRO A 508 32.94 -13.90 -18.58
CA PRO A 508 34.10 -12.99 -18.49
C PRO A 508 34.09 -11.90 -19.59
N ALA A 509 33.75 -12.27 -20.82
CA ALA A 509 33.67 -11.32 -21.93
C ALA A 509 32.46 -10.38 -21.83
N PHE A 510 31.35 -10.83 -21.24
CA PHE A 510 30.22 -9.96 -20.91
C PHE A 510 30.61 -8.92 -19.85
N GLU A 511 31.35 -9.35 -18.83
CA GLU A 511 31.83 -8.46 -17.77
C GLU A 511 32.75 -7.37 -18.31
N GLU A 512 33.70 -7.71 -19.18
CA GLU A 512 34.53 -6.73 -19.88
C GLU A 512 33.69 -5.70 -20.67
N LEU A 513 32.61 -6.16 -21.30
CA LEU A 513 31.72 -5.30 -22.07
C LEU A 513 30.92 -4.32 -21.21
N VAL A 514 30.38 -4.77 -20.07
CA VAL A 514 29.65 -3.90 -19.15
C VAL A 514 30.61 -2.90 -18.49
N ARG A 515 31.86 -3.29 -18.24
CA ARG A 515 32.90 -2.40 -17.69
C ARG A 515 33.47 -1.40 -18.71
N ALA A 516 33.23 -1.59 -20.01
CA ALA A 516 33.66 -0.69 -21.06
C ALA A 516 32.61 0.41 -21.37
N PRO A 517 33.03 1.62 -21.80
CA PRO A 517 32.10 2.61 -22.34
C PRO A 517 31.35 2.08 -23.58
N PRO A 518 30.06 2.43 -23.76
CA PRO A 518 29.27 3.36 -22.94
C PRO A 518 28.60 2.72 -21.71
N PHE A 519 28.65 1.39 -21.55
CA PHE A 519 27.87 0.66 -20.54
C PHE A 519 28.42 0.78 -19.12
N SER A 520 29.68 1.17 -18.97
CA SER A 520 30.33 1.41 -17.68
C SER A 520 29.57 2.41 -16.79
N VAL A 521 28.74 3.28 -17.39
CA VAL A 521 27.85 4.23 -16.69
C VAL A 521 26.78 3.54 -15.84
N LEU A 522 26.37 2.32 -16.20
CA LEU A 522 25.37 1.56 -15.46
C LEU A 522 25.91 1.03 -14.12
N LEU A 523 27.22 0.88 -14.00
CA LEU A 523 27.88 0.36 -12.81
C LEU A 523 28.00 1.45 -11.74
N GLY A 524 27.41 1.21 -10.57
CA GLY A 524 27.53 2.12 -9.44
C GLY A 524 26.90 3.49 -9.67
N CYS A 525 25.95 3.63 -10.60
CA CYS A 525 25.30 4.90 -10.93
C CYS A 525 24.64 5.54 -9.69
N ASP A 526 24.60 6.87 -9.62
CA ASP A 526 24.02 7.57 -8.47
C ASP A 526 22.50 7.34 -8.38
N SER A 527 21.82 7.34 -9.53
CA SER A 527 20.39 7.07 -9.64
C SER A 527 20.01 6.63 -11.05
N TRP A 528 18.84 6.01 -11.19
CA TRP A 528 18.21 5.77 -12.49
C TRP A 528 16.70 5.91 -12.38
N LYS A 529 16.03 6.19 -13.50
CA LYS A 529 14.56 6.28 -13.59
C LYS A 529 14.05 5.86 -14.96
N VAL A 530 12.80 5.42 -15.03
CA VAL A 530 12.12 5.11 -16.29
C VAL A 530 11.96 6.38 -17.13
N ALA A 531 12.31 6.30 -18.42
CA ALA A 531 12.24 7.41 -19.38
C ALA A 531 11.09 7.26 -20.39
N SER A 532 10.64 6.03 -20.67
CA SER A 532 9.51 5.75 -21.57
C SER A 532 8.57 4.68 -20.99
N PRO A 533 7.29 4.62 -21.44
CA PRO A 533 6.49 3.42 -21.22
C PRO A 533 7.14 2.20 -21.89
N VAL A 534 6.70 1.00 -21.50
CA VAL A 534 7.05 -0.23 -22.23
C VAL A 534 6.29 -0.25 -23.55
N VAL A 535 7.01 -0.37 -24.66
CA VAL A 535 6.44 -0.46 -26.01
C VAL A 535 6.63 -1.86 -26.58
N PHE A 536 5.59 -2.38 -27.24
CA PHE A 536 5.58 -3.68 -27.92
C PHE A 536 5.58 -3.43 -29.44
N PRO A 537 6.72 -3.57 -30.15
CA PRO A 537 6.85 -3.07 -31.53
C PRO A 537 6.05 -3.82 -32.59
N SER A 538 5.47 -4.99 -32.27
CA SER A 538 4.69 -5.79 -33.21
C SER A 538 3.29 -6.06 -32.65
N SER A 539 2.26 -5.72 -33.42
CA SER A 539 0.86 -6.02 -33.08
C SER A 539 0.49 -7.50 -33.28
N ARG A 540 1.33 -8.28 -33.97
CA ARG A 540 1.11 -9.72 -34.24
C ARG A 540 1.95 -10.65 -33.37
N HIS A 541 2.99 -10.14 -32.70
CA HIS A 541 3.85 -10.92 -31.79
C HIS A 541 4.16 -10.09 -30.53
N SER A 542 3.52 -10.43 -29.41
CA SER A 542 3.67 -9.80 -28.08
C SER A 542 4.93 -10.27 -27.33
N ASP A 543 5.91 -10.79 -28.06
CA ASP A 543 7.12 -11.43 -27.56
C ASP A 543 8.33 -10.49 -27.55
N ARG A 544 8.17 -9.22 -27.93
CA ARG A 544 9.22 -8.19 -27.90
C ARG A 544 8.75 -6.95 -27.16
N ALA A 545 9.63 -6.39 -26.34
CA ALA A 545 9.37 -5.17 -25.59
C ALA A 545 10.58 -4.24 -25.63
N VAL A 546 10.35 -2.93 -25.63
CA VAL A 546 11.41 -1.92 -25.50
C VAL A 546 11.03 -0.90 -24.44
N GLN A 547 12.02 -0.42 -23.68
CA GLN A 547 11.82 0.65 -22.71
C GLN A 547 13.12 1.43 -22.50
N ALA A 548 13.01 2.76 -22.48
CA ALA A 548 14.10 3.66 -22.19
C ALA A 548 14.18 4.00 -20.69
N VAL A 549 15.40 4.21 -20.21
CA VAL A 549 15.73 4.65 -18.85
C VAL A 549 16.75 5.78 -18.88
N HIS A 550 16.65 6.69 -17.91
CA HIS A 550 17.67 7.69 -17.63
C HIS A 550 18.56 7.20 -16.48
N VAL A 551 19.87 7.29 -16.64
CA VAL A 551 20.87 6.85 -15.67
C VAL A 551 21.81 8.02 -15.38
N GLN A 552 21.97 8.35 -14.10
CA GLN A 552 22.85 9.42 -13.64
C GLN A 552 24.23 8.83 -13.32
N ALA A 553 25.26 9.23 -14.08
CA ALA A 553 26.62 8.74 -13.92
C ALA A 553 27.21 9.17 -12.58
N ALA A 554 27.79 8.20 -11.87
CA ALA A 554 28.34 8.34 -10.53
C ALA A 554 29.27 9.55 -10.37
N GLY A 555 28.94 10.47 -9.47
CA GLY A 555 29.76 11.62 -9.12
C GLY A 555 29.92 12.68 -10.22
N THR A 556 29.21 12.56 -11.35
CA THR A 556 29.32 13.51 -12.47
C THR A 556 28.08 14.39 -12.65
N GLY A 557 26.93 13.97 -12.10
CA GLY A 557 25.63 14.61 -12.31
C GLY A 557 25.09 14.52 -13.76
N ARG A 558 25.82 13.88 -14.68
CA ARG A 558 25.42 13.73 -16.09
C ARG A 558 24.41 12.60 -16.23
N THR A 559 23.36 12.85 -17.01
CA THR A 559 22.33 11.86 -17.33
C THR A 559 22.57 11.26 -18.70
N HIS A 560 22.60 9.94 -18.77
CA HIS A 560 22.67 9.14 -19.99
C HIS A 560 21.33 8.41 -20.18
N THR A 561 20.88 8.27 -21.43
CA THR A 561 19.69 7.49 -21.74
C THR A 561 20.11 6.15 -22.33
N PHE A 562 19.51 5.07 -21.84
CA PHE A 562 19.66 3.73 -22.39
C PHE A 562 18.30 3.14 -22.73
N THR A 563 18.19 2.45 -23.85
CA THR A 563 17.01 1.68 -24.23
C THR A 563 17.30 0.18 -24.12
N PHE A 564 16.52 -0.51 -23.31
CA PHE A 564 16.56 -1.95 -23.17
C PHE A 564 15.57 -2.60 -24.15
N CYS A 565 16.03 -3.57 -24.93
CA CYS A 565 15.21 -4.37 -25.82
C CYS A 565 15.12 -5.79 -25.27
N LEU A 566 13.92 -6.23 -24.93
CA LEU A 566 13.64 -7.53 -24.37
C LEU A 566 12.90 -8.41 -25.36
N VAL A 567 13.11 -9.72 -25.22
CA VAL A 567 12.35 -10.74 -25.91
C VAL A 567 11.85 -11.78 -24.92
N ARG A 568 10.68 -12.36 -25.18
CA ARG A 568 10.19 -13.51 -24.43
C ARG A 568 10.95 -14.74 -24.91
N ALA A 569 11.68 -15.39 -24.00
CA ALA A 569 12.51 -16.54 -24.33
C ALA A 569 11.65 -17.75 -24.75
N GLY A 570 12.13 -18.44 -25.79
CA GLY A 570 11.52 -19.66 -26.31
C GLY A 570 11.72 -20.89 -25.41
N PRO A 571 11.55 -22.11 -25.93
CA PRO A 571 11.69 -23.34 -25.16
C PRO A 571 13.07 -23.45 -24.48
N GLY A 572 13.10 -23.89 -23.22
CA GLY A 572 14.34 -24.05 -22.44
C GLY A 572 14.15 -23.73 -20.95
N SER A 573 15.26 -23.61 -20.20
CA SER A 573 15.25 -23.28 -18.76
C SER A 573 14.70 -21.88 -18.43
N HIS A 574 14.62 -21.00 -19.44
CA HIS A 574 14.10 -19.64 -19.33
C HIS A 574 12.79 -19.47 -20.10
N LYS A 575 12.07 -20.56 -20.39
CA LYS A 575 10.84 -20.52 -21.17
C LYS A 575 9.87 -19.48 -20.60
N ASP A 576 9.33 -18.63 -21.47
CA ASP A 576 8.36 -17.57 -21.16
C ASP A 576 8.91 -16.41 -20.31
N CYS A 577 10.18 -16.43 -19.90
CA CYS A 577 10.85 -15.31 -19.24
C CYS A 577 11.08 -14.16 -20.24
N TRP A 578 10.92 -12.92 -19.78
CA TRP A 578 11.46 -11.76 -20.50
C TRP A 578 12.97 -11.67 -20.29
N MET A 579 13.73 -11.63 -21.39
CA MET A 579 15.20 -11.59 -21.38
C MET A 579 15.70 -10.40 -22.17
N THR A 580 16.72 -9.71 -21.65
CA THR A 580 17.38 -8.62 -22.35
C THR A 580 18.13 -9.17 -23.56
N SER A 581 17.72 -8.76 -24.75
CA SER A 581 18.37 -9.15 -26.01
C SER A 581 19.38 -8.11 -26.48
N ARG A 582 19.21 -6.85 -26.06
CA ARG A 582 20.05 -5.71 -26.46
C ARG A 582 19.85 -4.54 -25.50
N VAL A 583 20.91 -3.76 -25.30
CA VAL A 583 20.87 -2.44 -24.66
C VAL A 583 21.51 -1.42 -25.62
N LEU A 584 20.83 -0.32 -25.88
CA LEU A 584 21.26 0.75 -26.78
C LEU A 584 21.45 2.05 -26.00
N MET A 585 22.45 2.85 -26.35
CA MET A 585 22.57 4.22 -25.82
C MET A 585 21.72 5.18 -26.67
N GLY A 586 20.83 5.92 -26.03
CA GLY A 586 19.82 6.78 -26.65
C GLY A 586 18.39 6.39 -26.27
N ASP A 587 17.42 7.27 -26.58
CA ASP A 587 15.99 6.98 -26.45
C ASP A 587 15.45 6.41 -27.78
N TYR A 588 15.17 5.11 -27.77
CA TYR A 588 14.48 4.41 -28.85
C TYR A 588 13.17 3.79 -28.33
N GLY A 589 12.70 4.21 -27.15
CA GLY A 589 11.48 3.69 -26.55
C GLY A 589 10.21 4.21 -27.23
N ASN A 590 10.31 5.29 -28.01
CA ASN A 590 9.20 5.95 -28.70
C ASN A 590 9.22 5.78 -30.23
N VAL A 591 10.11 4.93 -30.78
CA VAL A 591 10.33 4.74 -32.23
C VAL A 591 9.78 3.41 -32.71
#